data_AF-A0AAQ3RHQ3-F1
#
_entry.id   AF-A0AAQ3RHQ3-F1
#
_cell.length_a   1.000
_cell.length_b   1.000
_cell.length_c   1.000
_cell.angle_alpha   90.00
_cell.angle_beta   90.00
_cell.angle_gamma   90.00
#
_symmetry.space_group_name_H-M   'P 1'
#
loop_
_entity.id
_entity.type
_entity.pdbx_description
1 polymer ?
#
loop_
_entity_poly.entity_id
_entity_poly.type
_entity_poly.pdbx_seq_one_letter_code
_entity_poly.pdbx_strand_id
1 'polypeptide(L)'
;MRSCVNLKTWILHLLTLFTVVSLSHGRPTAQFRVKAVNLGGWLVTEGWIKPSLFDGIPNKDFLDGTGLQFKSVTTGKYLCAESGGGTIIVANRSSASGWETFSLWRLDENTFRFRVFNKQFVGLDGVKVVAVYNISTNSSTFNVVMESGNSTRVRIRASNGHFLQAKTEDVVTADASKVNGWGDDDPSVFVMTIAGRMQGEFQVTNGYGPTKATQVMKEHWNTFIVEDDFKFIASNLLTAVRIPIGWWIARDPNPPPPYVGGSLQALDNAFLWSE
;
A
#
# COMPACT_ATOMS: atom_id res chain seq x y z
N MET A 1 -16.87 64.28 40.31
CA MET A 1 -16.32 63.12 39.57
C MET A 1 -17.29 62.77 38.45
N ARG A 2 -17.05 63.28 37.23
CA ARG A 2 -17.83 62.91 36.04
C ARG A 2 -16.90 62.07 35.16
N SER A 3 -17.20 60.78 35.06
CA SER A 3 -16.51 59.84 34.18
C SER A 3 -16.85 60.22 32.73
N CYS A 4 -15.90 60.81 32.01
CA CYS A 4 -15.98 60.97 30.57
C CYS A 4 -15.72 59.61 29.94
N VAL A 5 -16.79 58.88 29.65
CA VAL A 5 -16.73 57.62 28.91
C VAL A 5 -16.31 57.95 27.48
N ASN A 6 -15.16 57.39 27.06
CA ASN A 6 -14.58 57.62 25.75
C ASN A 6 -15.44 56.94 24.66
N LEU A 7 -16.03 57.75 23.79
CA LEU A 7 -16.94 57.32 22.73
C LEU A 7 -16.30 56.31 21.75
N LYS A 8 -14.97 56.35 21.58
CA LYS A 8 -14.24 55.39 20.74
C LYS A 8 -14.19 53.99 21.34
N THR A 9 -14.09 53.85 22.66
CA THR A 9 -14.12 52.54 23.32
C THR A 9 -15.50 51.92 23.29
N TRP A 10 -16.56 52.72 23.38
CA TRP A 10 -17.94 52.21 23.21
C TRP A 10 -18.21 51.70 21.79
N ILE A 11 -17.73 52.40 20.77
CA ILE A 11 -17.88 51.96 19.37
C ILE A 11 -17.07 50.69 19.10
N LEU A 12 -15.88 50.53 19.70
CA LEU A 12 -15.07 49.31 19.59
C LEU A 12 -15.70 48.11 20.30
N HIS A 13 -16.39 48.32 21.43
CA HIS A 13 -17.16 47.29 22.11
C HIS A 13 -18.46 46.94 21.37
N LEU A 14 -19.08 47.90 20.68
CA LEU A 14 -20.27 47.66 19.85
C LEU A 14 -19.93 46.88 18.57
N LEU A 15 -18.75 47.12 17.98
CA LEU A 15 -18.25 46.39 16.79
C LEU A 15 -17.75 44.98 17.12
N THR A 16 -17.21 44.75 18.31
CA THR A 16 -16.81 43.40 18.77
C THR A 16 -17.99 42.55 19.25
N LEU A 17 -19.16 43.14 19.50
CA LEU A 17 -20.41 42.40 19.75
C LEU A 17 -21.03 41.84 18.45
N PHE A 18 -20.62 42.32 17.27
CA PHE A 18 -21.11 41.85 15.97
C PHE A 18 -20.20 40.79 15.31
N THR A 19 -19.07 40.45 15.94
CA THR A 19 -18.21 39.37 15.46
C THR A 19 -18.67 38.02 16.03
N VAL A 20 -19.14 37.17 15.13
CA VAL A 20 -19.28 35.71 15.25
C VAL A 20 -20.48 35.18 16.06
N VAL A 21 -21.68 35.56 15.65
CA VAL A 21 -22.75 34.55 15.61
C VAL A 21 -22.75 33.99 14.19
N SER A 22 -21.86 33.03 13.92
CA SER A 22 -22.10 32.10 12.83
C SER A 22 -23.31 31.28 13.25
N LEU A 23 -24.51 31.71 12.85
CA LEU A 23 -25.66 30.82 12.83
C LEU A 23 -25.31 29.72 11.83
N SER A 24 -24.72 28.63 12.31
CA SER A 24 -24.78 27.37 11.58
C SER A 24 -26.27 27.08 11.45
N HIS A 25 -26.82 27.30 10.27
CA HIS A 25 -28.17 26.85 9.96
C HIS A 25 -28.10 25.33 9.87
N GLY A 26 -28.02 24.66 11.02
CA GLY A 26 -28.36 23.25 11.12
C GLY A 26 -29.75 23.08 10.53
N ARG A 27 -29.86 22.23 9.50
CA ARG A 27 -31.01 22.22 8.59
C ARG A 27 -32.33 22.02 9.38
N PRO A 28 -33.40 22.78 9.12
CA PRO A 28 -34.51 22.94 10.07
C PRO A 28 -35.52 21.79 10.08
N THR A 29 -35.37 20.75 9.26
CA THR A 29 -36.46 19.79 9.01
C THR A 29 -36.01 18.34 9.17
N ALA A 30 -36.66 17.64 10.11
CA ALA A 30 -36.60 16.18 10.25
C ALA A 30 -37.08 15.42 8.99
N GLN A 31 -37.69 16.13 8.02
CA GLN A 31 -38.12 15.60 6.73
C GLN A 31 -37.05 15.58 5.63
N PHE A 32 -35.91 16.26 5.79
CA PHE A 32 -34.84 16.20 4.79
C PHE A 32 -34.00 14.93 4.99
N ARG A 33 -34.38 13.85 4.32
CA ARG A 33 -33.66 12.57 4.37
C ARG A 33 -32.68 12.48 3.20
N VAL A 34 -31.39 12.59 3.49
CA VAL A 34 -30.34 12.24 2.52
C VAL A 34 -30.34 10.72 2.36
N LYS A 35 -30.54 10.27 1.13
CA LYS A 35 -30.28 8.88 0.76
C LYS A 35 -29.08 8.88 -0.17
N ALA A 36 -28.00 8.26 0.26
CA ALA A 36 -26.74 8.32 -0.45
C ALA A 36 -26.20 6.93 -0.78
N VAL A 37 -25.41 6.85 -1.85
CA VAL A 37 -24.58 5.70 -2.17
C VAL A 37 -23.10 6.11 -2.19
N ASN A 38 -22.22 5.16 -1.87
CA ASN A 38 -20.77 5.36 -1.92
C ASN A 38 -20.23 4.76 -3.23
N LEU A 39 -19.52 5.56 -4.02
CA LEU A 39 -18.91 5.14 -5.28
C LEU A 39 -17.48 4.63 -5.03
N GLY A 40 -17.38 3.63 -4.12
CA GLY A 40 -16.12 2.98 -3.76
C GLY A 40 -15.53 2.21 -4.94
N GLY A 41 -14.19 2.13 -5.00
CA GLY A 41 -13.49 1.43 -6.07
C GLY A 41 -13.37 2.20 -7.38
N TRP A 42 -13.98 3.39 -7.53
CA TRP A 42 -13.90 4.19 -8.77
C TRP A 42 -12.64 5.05 -8.86
N LEU A 43 -12.60 6.20 -8.19
CA LEU A 43 -11.43 7.11 -8.20
C LEU A 43 -10.36 6.73 -7.18
N VAL A 44 -10.70 5.86 -6.23
CA VAL A 44 -9.75 5.17 -5.36
C VAL A 44 -10.02 3.69 -5.50
N THR A 45 -9.09 3.00 -6.15
CA THR A 45 -9.24 1.58 -6.45
C THR A 45 -8.92 0.69 -5.25
N GLU A 46 -9.73 -0.35 -5.08
CA GLU A 46 -9.63 -1.31 -3.98
C GLU A 46 -9.84 -2.73 -4.52
N GLY A 47 -8.88 -3.63 -4.28
CA GLY A 47 -8.91 -4.98 -4.82
C GLY A 47 -10.03 -5.86 -4.28
N TRP A 48 -10.63 -5.53 -3.13
CA TRP A 48 -11.80 -6.24 -2.63
C TRP A 48 -13.10 -5.81 -3.32
N ILE A 49 -13.14 -4.60 -3.92
CA ILE A 49 -14.27 -4.10 -4.72
C ILE A 49 -14.11 -4.51 -6.19
N LYS A 50 -12.92 -4.30 -6.75
CA LYS A 50 -12.59 -4.65 -8.15
C LYS A 50 -11.34 -5.53 -8.22
N PRO A 51 -11.43 -6.82 -7.85
CA PRO A 51 -10.27 -7.73 -7.87
C PRO A 51 -9.64 -7.87 -9.26
N SER A 52 -10.48 -7.88 -10.31
CA SER A 52 -10.03 -8.09 -11.68
C SER A 52 -9.09 -7.02 -12.21
N LEU A 53 -9.03 -5.85 -11.56
CA LEU A 53 -8.07 -4.80 -11.92
C LEU A 53 -6.63 -5.26 -11.68
N PHE A 54 -6.40 -6.18 -10.75
CA PHE A 54 -5.09 -6.67 -10.36
C PHE A 54 -4.66 -7.94 -11.12
N ASP A 55 -5.57 -8.58 -11.87
CA ASP A 55 -5.31 -9.91 -12.46
C ASP A 55 -4.25 -9.91 -13.56
N GLY A 56 -4.13 -8.81 -14.30
CA GLY A 56 -3.15 -8.65 -15.37
C GLY A 56 -1.75 -8.25 -14.91
N ILE A 57 -1.51 -8.14 -13.59
CA ILE A 57 -0.21 -7.74 -13.05
C ILE A 57 0.72 -8.96 -12.97
N PRO A 58 1.91 -8.92 -13.57
CA PRO A 58 2.89 -9.99 -13.42
C PRO A 58 3.31 -10.18 -11.96
N ASN A 59 3.35 -11.42 -11.47
CA ASN A 59 3.59 -11.73 -10.06
C ASN A 59 2.68 -10.93 -9.11
N LYS A 60 1.37 -10.87 -9.38
CA LYS A 60 0.36 -10.11 -8.60
C LYS A 60 0.26 -10.47 -7.11
N ASP A 61 0.87 -11.57 -6.71
CA ASP A 61 0.95 -11.98 -5.31
C ASP A 61 2.11 -11.30 -4.56
N PHE A 62 3.01 -10.64 -5.29
CA PHE A 62 4.23 -9.99 -4.80
C PHE A 62 4.19 -8.47 -5.05
N LEU A 63 3.05 -7.85 -4.78
CA LEU A 63 2.89 -6.40 -4.88
C LEU A 63 3.58 -5.69 -3.71
N ASP A 64 3.87 -4.41 -3.90
CA ASP A 64 4.51 -3.59 -2.89
C ASP A 64 3.70 -3.57 -1.58
N GLY A 65 4.40 -3.76 -0.46
CA GLY A 65 3.82 -3.87 0.88
C GLY A 65 3.33 -5.27 1.26
N THR A 66 3.31 -6.25 0.35
CA THR A 66 2.97 -7.63 0.69
C THR A 66 3.91 -8.17 1.77
N GLY A 67 3.35 -8.72 2.85
CA GLY A 67 4.11 -9.31 3.95
C GLY A 67 4.40 -10.78 3.68
N LEU A 68 5.67 -11.15 3.62
CA LEU A 68 6.13 -12.52 3.43
C LEU A 68 6.76 -13.07 4.72
N GLN A 69 6.51 -14.34 4.99
CA GLN A 69 7.14 -15.10 6.06
C GLN A 69 7.84 -16.30 5.44
N PHE A 70 9.03 -16.63 5.94
CA PHE A 70 9.86 -17.70 5.40
C PHE A 70 10.22 -18.67 6.52
N LYS A 71 9.84 -19.93 6.37
CA LYS A 71 10.21 -21.01 7.29
C LYS A 71 11.31 -21.86 6.65
N SER A 72 12.48 -21.93 7.29
CA SER A 72 13.55 -22.83 6.86
C SER A 72 13.07 -24.28 6.97
N VAL A 73 13.27 -25.05 5.90
CA VAL A 73 12.92 -26.47 5.90
C VAL A 73 13.91 -27.30 6.70
N THR A 74 15.17 -26.85 6.78
CA THR A 74 16.25 -27.54 7.50
C THR A 74 16.17 -27.33 9.00
N THR A 75 15.93 -26.10 9.47
CA THR A 75 15.80 -25.84 10.92
C THR A 75 14.36 -25.99 11.41
N GLY A 76 13.37 -25.94 10.52
CA GLY A 76 11.96 -25.94 10.88
C GLY A 76 11.50 -24.65 11.57
N LYS A 77 12.29 -23.56 11.48
CA LYS A 77 12.05 -22.26 12.13
C LYS A 77 11.84 -21.15 11.11
N TYR A 78 11.14 -20.11 11.53
CA TYR A 78 10.95 -18.88 10.75
C TYR A 78 12.17 -17.99 10.79
N LEU A 79 12.44 -17.35 9.64
CA LEU A 79 13.37 -16.24 9.56
C LEU A 79 12.84 -15.08 10.39
N CYS A 80 13.73 -14.42 11.12
CA CYS A 80 13.39 -13.35 12.05
C CYS A 80 14.40 -12.21 11.96
N ALA A 81 13.90 -10.99 11.88
CA ALA A 81 14.71 -9.81 12.16
C ALA A 81 14.80 -9.62 13.67
N GLU A 82 15.95 -10.00 14.26
CA GLU A 82 16.14 -9.83 15.71
C GLU A 82 15.91 -8.37 16.12
N SER A 83 15.31 -8.18 17.30
CA SER A 83 14.85 -6.87 17.79
C SER A 83 13.90 -6.11 16.86
N GLY A 84 13.31 -6.78 15.86
CA GLY A 84 12.47 -6.17 14.82
C GLY A 84 13.25 -5.44 13.72
N GLY A 85 14.58 -5.44 13.76
CA GLY A 85 15.47 -4.70 12.86
C GLY A 85 16.65 -4.05 13.59
N GLY A 86 17.66 -3.65 12.83
CA GLY A 86 18.87 -2.97 13.32
C GLY A 86 20.03 -3.92 13.62
N THR A 87 19.85 -5.20 13.31
CA THR A 87 20.84 -6.25 13.56
C THR A 87 20.69 -7.34 12.50
N ILE A 88 21.13 -8.55 12.82
CA ILE A 88 21.17 -9.74 11.98
C ILE A 88 19.78 -10.35 11.74
N ILE A 89 19.66 -11.08 10.62
CA ILE A 89 18.55 -11.99 10.38
C ILE A 89 18.95 -13.40 10.82
N VAL A 90 18.07 -14.04 11.58
CA VAL A 90 18.26 -15.38 12.15
C VAL A 90 17.13 -16.32 11.72
N ALA A 91 17.21 -17.60 12.07
CA ALA A 91 16.22 -18.62 11.74
C ALA A 91 15.86 -19.46 12.98
N ASN A 92 15.36 -18.80 14.05
CA ASN A 92 15.18 -19.42 15.37
C ASN A 92 13.72 -19.37 15.90
N ARG A 93 12.78 -18.82 15.13
CA ARG A 93 11.42 -18.59 15.62
C ARG A 93 10.49 -19.77 15.32
N SER A 94 9.80 -20.27 16.35
CA SER A 94 8.85 -21.39 16.19
C SER A 94 7.49 -20.96 15.62
N SER A 95 7.16 -19.68 15.69
CA SER A 95 5.92 -19.08 15.19
C SER A 95 6.19 -17.73 14.57
N ALA A 96 5.42 -17.35 13.56
CA ALA A 96 5.58 -16.07 12.87
C ALA A 96 4.59 -15.01 13.38
N SER A 97 5.10 -13.78 13.54
CA SER A 97 4.36 -12.57 13.87
C SER A 97 5.04 -11.38 13.17
N GLY A 98 5.12 -10.22 13.83
CA GLY A 98 5.66 -8.99 13.24
C GLY A 98 7.14 -9.05 12.84
N TRP A 99 8.00 -9.71 13.62
CA TRP A 99 9.44 -9.71 13.39
C TRP A 99 9.88 -10.73 12.33
N GLU A 100 9.03 -11.73 12.10
CA GLU A 100 9.21 -12.76 11.07
C GLU A 100 8.55 -12.37 9.74
N THR A 101 7.87 -11.20 9.69
CA THR A 101 7.17 -10.71 8.50
C THR A 101 8.01 -9.65 7.79
N PHE A 102 8.38 -9.95 6.54
CA PHE A 102 9.17 -9.12 5.66
C PHE A 102 8.27 -8.46 4.62
N SER A 103 8.14 -7.14 4.67
CA SER A 103 7.34 -6.40 3.67
C SER A 103 8.14 -6.25 2.38
N LEU A 104 7.49 -6.54 1.24
CA LEU A 104 8.06 -6.32 -0.07
C LEU A 104 8.14 -4.84 -0.41
N TRP A 105 9.29 -4.43 -0.93
CA TRP A 105 9.47 -3.19 -1.66
C TRP A 105 9.80 -3.56 -3.10
N ARG A 106 8.81 -3.43 -3.99
CA ARG A 106 8.88 -3.93 -5.36
C ARG A 106 9.61 -2.93 -6.24
N LEU A 107 10.67 -3.38 -6.93
CA LEU A 107 11.40 -2.56 -7.90
C LEU A 107 10.94 -2.85 -9.33
N ASP A 108 10.73 -4.13 -9.63
CA ASP A 108 10.22 -4.62 -10.90
C ASP A 108 9.46 -5.94 -10.69
N GLU A 109 9.21 -6.70 -11.77
CA GLU A 109 8.48 -7.97 -11.74
C GLU A 109 9.07 -9.00 -10.77
N ASN A 110 10.40 -9.09 -10.71
CA ASN A 110 11.12 -10.18 -10.06
C ASN A 110 12.10 -9.69 -9.00
N THR A 111 12.39 -8.39 -8.95
CA THR A 111 13.39 -7.79 -8.05
C THR A 111 12.71 -7.00 -6.95
N PHE A 112 13.08 -7.34 -5.71
CA PHE A 112 12.51 -6.77 -4.50
C PHE A 112 13.60 -6.30 -3.56
N ARG A 113 13.24 -5.40 -2.66
CA ARG A 113 13.92 -5.27 -1.36
C ARG A 113 12.96 -5.75 -0.28
N PHE A 114 13.51 -6.17 0.84
CA PHE A 114 12.71 -6.52 2.01
C PHE A 114 12.84 -5.43 3.07
N ARG A 115 11.72 -5.08 3.70
CA ARG A 115 11.66 -4.17 4.83
C ARG A 115 11.14 -4.92 6.06
N VAL A 116 11.82 -4.76 7.19
CA VAL A 116 11.47 -5.44 8.45
C VAL A 116 10.56 -4.56 9.32
N PHE A 117 10.15 -5.08 10.49
CA PHE A 117 9.22 -4.45 11.40
C PHE A 117 9.58 -2.99 11.75
N ASN A 118 10.83 -2.75 12.16
CA ASN A 118 11.38 -1.42 12.48
C ASN A 118 11.75 -0.59 11.25
N LYS A 119 11.20 -0.94 10.08
CA LYS A 119 11.26 -0.15 8.85
C LYS A 119 12.64 -0.04 8.20
N GLN A 120 13.64 -0.75 8.70
CA GLN A 120 14.93 -0.95 8.03
C GLN A 120 14.80 -1.92 6.87
N PHE A 121 15.71 -1.79 5.91
CA PHE A 121 15.85 -2.66 4.76
C PHE A 121 16.87 -3.76 5.03
N VAL A 122 16.57 -4.94 4.49
CA VAL A 122 17.46 -6.10 4.51
C VAL A 122 18.58 -5.90 3.48
N GLY A 123 19.80 -6.21 3.88
CA GLY A 123 20.98 -6.23 3.02
C GLY A 123 22.01 -7.22 3.52
N LEU A 124 23.25 -7.06 3.05
CA LEU A 124 24.35 -7.98 3.34
C LEU A 124 25.51 -7.26 4.03
N ASP A 125 26.03 -7.88 5.09
CA ASP A 125 27.32 -7.55 5.70
C ASP A 125 28.29 -8.72 5.47
N GLY A 126 29.13 -8.58 4.43
CA GLY A 126 29.85 -9.71 3.84
C GLY A 126 28.87 -10.74 3.27
N VAL A 127 28.81 -11.92 3.91
CA VAL A 127 27.84 -12.97 3.57
C VAL A 127 26.64 -13.02 4.53
N LYS A 128 26.67 -12.29 5.64
CA LYS A 128 25.58 -12.33 6.63
C LYS A 128 24.42 -11.47 6.17
N VAL A 129 23.20 -11.95 6.37
CA VAL A 129 21.98 -11.18 6.10
C VAL A 129 21.66 -10.31 7.32
N VAL A 130 21.52 -9.02 7.10
CA VAL A 130 21.29 -8.01 8.15
C VAL A 130 20.16 -7.07 7.77
N ALA A 131 19.51 -6.44 8.75
CA ALA A 131 18.44 -5.48 8.54
C ALA A 131 18.78 -4.12 9.18
N VAL A 132 19.86 -3.49 8.73
CA VAL A 132 20.43 -2.27 9.33
C VAL A 132 20.22 -1.00 8.51
N TYR A 133 19.75 -1.11 7.26
CA TYR A 133 19.75 0.01 6.32
C TYR A 133 18.47 0.85 6.43
N ASN A 134 18.58 2.14 6.76
CA ASN A 134 17.43 3.04 6.80
C ASN A 134 17.05 3.61 5.42
N ILE A 135 17.97 3.52 4.44
CA ILE A 135 17.78 4.02 3.08
C ILE A 135 17.79 2.83 2.13
N SER A 136 16.75 2.72 1.30
CA SER A 136 16.56 1.56 0.42
C SER A 136 17.69 1.38 -0.59
N THR A 137 18.28 2.45 -1.11
CA THR A 137 19.37 2.38 -2.11
C THR A 137 20.65 1.77 -1.58
N ASN A 138 20.84 1.76 -0.27
CA ASN A 138 22.03 1.18 0.38
C ASN A 138 21.84 -0.30 0.74
N SER A 139 20.61 -0.83 0.59
CA SER A 139 20.29 -2.21 0.89
C SER A 139 20.52 -3.12 -0.31
N SER A 140 20.54 -4.43 -0.06
CA SER A 140 20.60 -5.42 -1.14
C SER A 140 19.23 -5.60 -1.80
N THR A 141 19.28 -6.08 -3.04
CA THR A 141 18.10 -6.55 -3.77
C THR A 141 18.04 -8.07 -3.75
N PHE A 142 16.83 -8.59 -3.93
CA PHE A 142 16.53 -10.00 -3.85
C PHE A 142 15.58 -10.43 -4.96
N ASN A 143 15.78 -11.64 -5.47
CA ASN A 143 14.82 -12.34 -6.33
C ASN A 143 14.25 -13.53 -5.56
N VAL A 144 12.92 -13.65 -5.51
CA VAL A 144 12.26 -14.82 -4.93
C VAL A 144 11.99 -15.81 -6.06
N VAL A 145 12.65 -16.96 -5.99
CA VAL A 145 12.52 -18.04 -6.97
C VAL A 145 11.63 -19.12 -6.38
N MET A 146 10.44 -19.28 -6.95
CA MET A 146 9.49 -20.32 -6.55
C MET A 146 9.89 -21.68 -7.15
N GLU A 147 9.65 -22.77 -6.42
CA GLU A 147 9.62 -24.10 -7.01
C GLU A 147 8.48 -24.19 -8.03
N SER A 148 8.71 -24.88 -9.16
CA SER A 148 7.68 -25.06 -10.18
C SER A 148 6.50 -25.89 -9.66
N GLY A 149 5.31 -25.65 -10.20
CA GLY A 149 4.07 -26.28 -9.74
C GLY A 149 3.37 -25.49 -8.63
N ASN A 150 2.48 -26.15 -7.88
CA ASN A 150 1.70 -25.50 -6.80
C ASN A 150 2.43 -25.54 -5.45
N SER A 151 3.75 -25.38 -5.46
CA SER A 151 4.58 -25.46 -4.25
C SER A 151 4.71 -24.09 -3.59
N THR A 152 4.74 -24.08 -2.27
CA THR A 152 5.05 -22.89 -1.46
C THR A 152 6.55 -22.75 -1.18
N ARG A 153 7.38 -23.63 -1.76
CA ARG A 153 8.83 -23.61 -1.55
C ARG A 153 9.49 -22.55 -2.42
N VAL A 154 10.42 -21.83 -1.82
CA VAL A 154 11.15 -20.73 -2.44
C VAL A 154 12.62 -20.79 -2.11
N ARG A 155 13.42 -20.20 -2.99
CA ARG A 155 14.76 -19.73 -2.71
C ARG A 155 14.79 -18.22 -2.87
N ILE A 156 15.65 -17.57 -2.10
CA ILE A 156 15.83 -16.12 -2.16
C ILE A 156 17.25 -15.87 -2.65
N ARG A 157 17.38 -15.34 -3.87
CA ARG A 157 18.68 -14.97 -4.44
C ARG A 157 19.00 -13.54 -4.04
N ALA A 158 20.17 -13.28 -3.47
CA ALA A 158 20.63 -11.95 -3.13
C ALA A 158 21.43 -11.31 -4.28
N SER A 159 21.64 -9.99 -4.19
CA SER A 159 22.37 -9.21 -5.19
C SER A 159 23.84 -9.61 -5.38
N ASN A 160 24.43 -10.36 -4.44
CA ASN A 160 25.77 -10.95 -4.58
C ASN A 160 25.80 -12.21 -5.47
N GLY A 161 24.65 -12.62 -6.03
CA GLY A 161 24.52 -13.75 -6.94
C GLY A 161 24.26 -15.10 -6.25
N HIS A 162 24.37 -15.17 -4.92
CA HIS A 162 24.16 -16.36 -4.11
C HIS A 162 22.73 -16.44 -3.54
N PHE A 163 22.31 -17.64 -3.18
CA PHE A 163 21.06 -17.85 -2.46
C PHE A 163 21.25 -17.68 -0.95
N LEU A 164 20.20 -17.19 -0.29
CA LEU A 164 20.10 -17.21 1.16
C LEU A 164 20.04 -18.66 1.65
N GLN A 165 20.65 -18.94 2.80
CA GLN A 165 20.56 -20.22 3.48
C GLN A 165 20.58 -20.07 5.00
N ALA A 166 19.89 -20.98 5.68
CA ALA A 166 19.81 -21.08 7.13
C ALA A 166 20.30 -22.46 7.58
N LYS A 167 21.62 -22.61 7.72
CA LYS A 167 22.27 -23.88 8.17
C LYS A 167 22.08 -24.12 9.66
N THR A 168 22.03 -23.05 10.44
CA THR A 168 21.78 -23.06 11.89
C THR A 168 20.70 -22.03 12.22
N GLU A 169 20.26 -22.00 13.48
CA GLU A 169 19.24 -21.05 13.92
C GLU A 169 19.79 -19.63 14.14
N ASP A 170 21.12 -19.48 14.27
CA ASP A 170 21.78 -18.25 14.75
C ASP A 170 21.96 -17.17 13.67
N VAL A 171 22.02 -17.55 12.39
CA VAL A 171 22.31 -16.63 11.31
C VAL A 171 21.81 -17.15 9.96
N VAL A 172 21.25 -16.23 9.16
CA VAL A 172 21.03 -16.44 7.73
C VAL A 172 22.19 -15.84 6.95
N THR A 173 22.72 -16.59 5.99
CA THR A 173 23.82 -16.17 5.12
C THR A 173 23.45 -16.24 3.65
N ALA A 174 24.11 -15.45 2.81
CA ALA A 174 23.94 -15.37 1.35
C ALA A 174 25.18 -15.90 0.62
N ASP A 175 25.48 -17.18 0.80
CA ASP A 175 26.70 -17.84 0.29
C ASP A 175 26.41 -19.19 -0.40
N ALA A 176 25.14 -19.56 -0.60
CA ALA A 176 24.79 -20.76 -1.36
C ALA A 176 24.97 -20.49 -2.87
N SER A 177 26.06 -21.04 -3.44
CA SER A 177 26.42 -20.89 -4.87
C SER A 177 25.89 -22.01 -5.76
N LYS A 178 25.72 -23.21 -5.21
CA LYS A 178 25.16 -24.38 -5.89
C LYS A 178 23.98 -24.87 -5.06
N VAL A 179 22.83 -24.94 -5.70
CA VAL A 179 21.58 -25.40 -5.08
C VAL A 179 20.99 -26.49 -5.94
N ASN A 180 20.56 -27.58 -5.32
CA ASN A 180 20.14 -28.80 -6.02
C ASN A 180 18.84 -29.29 -5.39
N GLY A 181 17.87 -29.72 -6.19
CA GLY A 181 16.59 -30.20 -5.67
C GLY A 181 15.82 -29.15 -4.86
N TRP A 182 14.90 -29.57 -4.01
CA TRP A 182 14.06 -28.72 -3.14
C TRP A 182 13.74 -29.39 -1.79
N GLY A 183 14.58 -30.37 -1.41
CA GLY A 183 14.38 -31.22 -0.23
C GLY A 183 14.54 -30.48 1.10
N ASP A 184 14.10 -31.12 2.18
CA ASP A 184 14.18 -30.56 3.53
C ASP A 184 15.61 -30.51 4.10
N ASP A 185 16.53 -31.23 3.45
CA ASP A 185 17.96 -31.26 3.72
C ASP A 185 18.74 -30.07 3.13
N ASP A 186 18.11 -29.27 2.24
CA ASP A 186 18.75 -28.11 1.63
C ASP A 186 18.46 -26.81 2.44
N PRO A 187 19.47 -26.22 3.11
CA PRO A 187 19.30 -25.04 3.94
C PRO A 187 18.97 -23.77 3.15
N SER A 188 19.05 -23.79 1.82
CA SER A 188 18.65 -22.68 0.95
C SER A 188 17.15 -22.64 0.64
N VAL A 189 16.42 -23.70 1.00
CA VAL A 189 14.98 -23.83 0.71
C VAL A 189 14.16 -23.31 1.89
N PHE A 190 13.15 -22.52 1.58
CA PHE A 190 12.21 -21.99 2.55
C PHE A 190 10.77 -22.28 2.12
N VAL A 191 9.90 -22.61 3.06
CA VAL A 191 8.45 -22.55 2.84
C VAL A 191 8.02 -21.11 3.06
N MET A 192 7.48 -20.49 2.01
CA MET A 192 6.97 -19.12 2.05
C MET A 192 5.48 -19.11 2.39
N THR A 193 5.07 -18.13 3.20
CA THR A 193 3.66 -17.81 3.45
C THR A 193 3.43 -16.32 3.22
N ILE A 194 2.34 -15.97 2.55
CA ILE A 194 1.90 -14.58 2.41
C ILE A 194 1.05 -14.25 3.64
N ALA A 195 1.59 -13.43 4.53
CA ALA A 195 0.93 -13.05 5.79
C ALA A 195 -0.13 -11.96 5.59
N GLY A 196 0.02 -11.12 4.56
CA GLY A 196 -0.91 -10.05 4.25
C GLY A 196 -0.62 -9.43 2.89
N ARG A 197 -1.68 -8.97 2.23
CA ARG A 197 -1.62 -8.31 0.92
C ARG A 197 -2.16 -6.90 1.03
N MET A 198 -1.63 -6.01 0.20
CA MET A 198 -2.19 -4.67 -0.02
C MET A 198 -2.74 -4.62 -1.45
N GLN A 199 -3.96 -4.11 -1.61
CA GLN A 199 -4.60 -4.02 -2.93
C GLN A 199 -5.30 -2.66 -3.07
N GLY A 200 -4.52 -1.58 -2.98
CA GLY A 200 -5.00 -0.23 -3.26
C GLY A 200 -4.46 0.30 -4.58
N GLU A 201 -4.76 1.57 -4.86
CA GLU A 201 -4.32 2.24 -6.09
C GLU A 201 -2.80 2.25 -6.27
N PHE A 202 -2.06 2.42 -5.18
CA PHE A 202 -0.60 2.33 -5.23
C PHE A 202 -0.12 0.98 -5.76
N GLN A 203 -0.72 -0.14 -5.33
CA GLN A 203 -0.29 -1.46 -5.76
C GLN A 203 -0.65 -1.75 -7.22
N VAL A 204 -1.82 -1.32 -7.69
CA VAL A 204 -2.20 -1.53 -9.10
C VAL A 204 -1.34 -0.69 -10.03
N THR A 205 -1.11 0.59 -9.73
CA THR A 205 -0.32 1.46 -10.59
C THR A 205 1.17 1.12 -10.56
N ASN A 206 1.74 0.82 -9.38
CA ASN A 206 3.12 0.34 -9.27
C ASN A 206 3.30 -1.03 -9.93
N GLY A 207 2.30 -1.92 -9.79
CA GLY A 207 2.35 -3.28 -10.31
C GLY A 207 2.34 -3.34 -11.84
N TYR A 208 1.51 -2.55 -12.51
CA TYR A 208 1.49 -2.44 -13.98
C TYR A 208 2.66 -1.63 -14.53
N GLY A 209 3.30 -0.80 -13.70
CA GLY A 209 4.37 0.10 -14.11
C GLY A 209 3.89 1.29 -14.94
N PRO A 210 4.78 2.25 -15.23
CA PRO A 210 4.42 3.58 -15.73
C PRO A 210 3.72 3.57 -17.09
N THR A 211 4.03 2.59 -17.94
CA THR A 211 3.47 2.51 -19.30
C THR A 211 2.04 1.96 -19.31
N LYS A 212 1.80 0.83 -18.62
CA LYS A 212 0.51 0.12 -18.68
C LYS A 212 -0.50 0.63 -17.66
N ALA A 213 -0.06 1.14 -16.51
CA ALA A 213 -0.95 1.66 -15.47
C ALA A 213 -1.89 2.75 -15.99
N THR A 214 -1.39 3.68 -16.80
CA THR A 214 -2.20 4.77 -17.35
C THR A 214 -3.37 4.25 -18.20
N GLN A 215 -3.13 3.24 -19.05
CA GLN A 215 -4.17 2.64 -19.88
C GLN A 215 -5.22 1.93 -19.00
N VAL A 216 -4.77 1.12 -18.04
CA VAL A 216 -5.65 0.34 -17.16
C VAL A 216 -6.53 1.26 -16.31
N MET A 217 -5.97 2.31 -15.72
CA MET A 217 -6.72 3.22 -14.86
C MET A 217 -7.70 4.09 -15.64
N LYS A 218 -7.31 4.59 -16.82
CA LYS A 218 -8.24 5.35 -17.68
C LYS A 218 -9.41 4.49 -18.16
N GLU A 219 -9.14 3.25 -18.57
CA GLU A 219 -10.19 2.30 -18.92
C GLU A 219 -11.14 2.09 -17.75
N HIS A 220 -10.60 1.86 -16.54
CA HIS A 220 -11.39 1.69 -15.33
C HIS A 220 -12.26 2.91 -15.03
N TRP A 221 -11.71 4.12 -15.04
CA TRP A 221 -12.50 5.33 -14.77
C TRP A 221 -13.61 5.57 -15.80
N ASN A 222 -13.39 5.20 -17.07
CA ASN A 222 -14.34 5.38 -18.16
C ASN A 222 -15.43 4.30 -18.23
N THR A 223 -15.26 3.16 -17.54
CA THR A 223 -16.16 2.01 -17.66
C THR A 223 -16.75 1.54 -16.34
N PHE A 224 -16.19 1.94 -15.19
CA PHE A 224 -16.62 1.44 -13.89
C PHE A 224 -17.81 2.19 -13.31
N ILE A 225 -17.81 3.52 -13.41
CA ILE A 225 -18.96 4.39 -13.09
C ILE A 225 -19.12 5.38 -14.23
N VAL A 226 -20.31 5.43 -14.81
CA VAL A 226 -20.65 6.27 -15.96
C VAL A 226 -21.93 7.07 -15.69
N GLU A 227 -22.28 7.98 -16.61
CA GLU A 227 -23.47 8.83 -16.49
C GLU A 227 -24.76 8.04 -16.24
N ASP A 228 -24.91 6.88 -16.89
CA ASP A 228 -26.10 6.04 -16.72
C ASP A 228 -26.23 5.47 -15.30
N ASP A 229 -25.12 5.27 -14.57
CA ASP A 229 -25.17 4.91 -13.16
C ASP A 229 -25.71 6.06 -12.31
N PHE A 230 -25.40 7.32 -12.64
CA PHE A 230 -25.98 8.49 -11.97
C PHE A 230 -27.49 8.61 -12.24
N LYS A 231 -27.92 8.37 -13.49
CA LYS A 231 -29.36 8.27 -13.83
C LYS A 231 -30.05 7.15 -13.05
N PHE A 232 -29.40 6.00 -12.92
CA PHE A 232 -29.89 4.88 -12.12
C PHE A 232 -30.03 5.27 -10.62
N ILE A 233 -29.02 5.90 -10.04
CA ILE A 233 -29.05 6.40 -8.65
C ILE A 233 -30.22 7.36 -8.44
N ALA A 234 -30.39 8.34 -9.33
CA ALA A 234 -31.46 9.33 -9.26
C ALA A 234 -32.85 8.70 -9.40
N SER A 235 -33.05 7.79 -10.35
CA SER A 235 -34.32 7.08 -10.56
C SER A 235 -34.73 6.21 -9.36
N ASN A 236 -33.76 5.78 -8.54
CA ASN A 236 -33.99 5.07 -7.28
C ASN A 236 -34.18 6.00 -6.06
N LEU A 237 -34.42 7.29 -6.30
CA LEU A 237 -34.69 8.31 -5.28
C LEU A 237 -33.52 8.50 -4.28
N LEU A 238 -32.30 8.19 -4.70
CA LEU A 238 -31.08 8.58 -3.98
C LEU A 238 -30.74 10.03 -4.37
N THR A 239 -30.34 10.83 -3.38
CA THR A 239 -30.18 12.29 -3.51
C THR A 239 -28.75 12.76 -3.28
N ALA A 240 -27.81 11.83 -3.11
CA ALA A 240 -26.40 12.15 -2.89
C ALA A 240 -25.50 10.96 -3.27
N VAL A 241 -24.26 11.27 -3.65
CA VAL A 241 -23.20 10.28 -3.80
C VAL A 241 -22.00 10.68 -2.95
N ARG A 242 -21.32 9.71 -2.36
CA ARG A 242 -20.03 9.89 -1.70
C ARG A 242 -18.96 9.32 -2.60
N ILE A 243 -18.02 10.17 -3.02
CA ILE A 243 -16.90 9.79 -3.89
C ILE A 243 -15.62 9.79 -3.05
N PRO A 244 -14.93 8.65 -2.88
CA PRO A 244 -13.59 8.64 -2.32
C PRO A 244 -12.62 9.37 -3.26
N ILE A 245 -11.85 10.33 -2.73
CA ILE A 245 -10.87 11.13 -3.49
C ILE A 245 -9.47 10.83 -2.97
N GLY A 246 -8.58 10.35 -3.85
CA GLY A 246 -7.17 10.20 -3.56
C GLY A 246 -6.48 11.56 -3.48
N TRP A 247 -5.53 11.73 -2.55
CA TRP A 247 -4.80 13.00 -2.43
C TRP A 247 -4.00 13.35 -3.70
N TRP A 248 -3.61 12.34 -4.49
CA TRP A 248 -2.85 12.50 -5.73
C TRP A 248 -3.66 13.21 -6.82
N ILE A 249 -4.99 13.15 -6.78
CA ILE A 249 -5.87 13.83 -7.75
C ILE A 249 -5.62 15.35 -7.75
N ALA A 250 -5.26 15.93 -6.61
CA ALA A 250 -4.92 17.35 -6.50
C ALA A 250 -3.67 17.77 -7.30
N ARG A 251 -2.93 16.80 -7.85
CA ARG A 251 -1.73 17.00 -8.65
C ARG A 251 -1.93 16.61 -10.13
N ASP A 252 -3.16 16.32 -10.53
CA ASP A 252 -3.47 16.06 -11.94
C ASP A 252 -3.12 17.28 -12.82
N PRO A 253 -2.69 17.05 -14.08
CA PRO A 253 -2.58 15.76 -14.76
C PRO A 253 -1.28 14.99 -14.46
N ASN A 254 -0.41 15.49 -13.57
CA ASN A 254 0.91 14.94 -13.30
C ASN A 254 1.08 14.58 -11.80
N PRO A 255 0.32 13.60 -11.30
CA PRO A 255 0.47 13.14 -9.92
C PRO A 255 1.85 12.52 -9.70
N PRO A 256 2.33 12.48 -8.44
CA PRO A 256 3.61 11.85 -8.14
C PRO A 256 3.55 10.33 -8.43
N PRO A 257 4.65 9.72 -8.91
CA PRO A 257 4.70 8.28 -9.11
C PRO A 257 4.39 7.50 -7.83
N PRO A 258 3.78 6.31 -7.92
CA PRO A 258 3.36 5.61 -9.14
C PRO A 258 1.95 5.99 -9.63
N TYR A 259 1.28 6.97 -8.99
CA TYR A 259 -0.08 7.38 -9.38
C TYR A 259 -0.10 7.93 -10.81
N VAL A 260 -1.25 7.79 -11.48
CA VAL A 260 -1.44 8.16 -12.88
C VAL A 260 -2.49 9.26 -13.01
N GLY A 261 -2.31 10.16 -13.97
CA GLY A 261 -3.20 11.30 -14.17
C GLY A 261 -4.46 10.96 -14.98
N GLY A 262 -5.55 11.69 -14.70
CA GLY A 262 -6.83 11.61 -15.43
C GLY A 262 -8.04 11.47 -14.53
N SER A 263 -7.83 11.13 -13.26
CA SER A 263 -8.87 11.01 -12.24
C SER A 263 -9.65 12.30 -11.98
N LEU A 264 -9.03 13.48 -12.15
CA LEU A 264 -9.69 14.77 -12.01
C LEU A 264 -10.75 14.97 -13.09
N GLN A 265 -10.48 14.55 -14.33
CA GLN A 265 -11.48 14.62 -15.41
C GLN A 265 -12.67 13.71 -15.11
N ALA A 266 -12.43 12.52 -14.55
CA ALA A 266 -13.51 11.62 -14.13
C ALA A 266 -14.34 12.22 -12.98
N LEU A 267 -13.70 12.96 -12.07
CA LEU A 267 -14.39 13.71 -11.03
C LEU A 267 -15.22 14.87 -11.61
N ASP A 268 -14.70 15.62 -12.58
CA ASP A 268 -15.44 16.68 -13.27
C ASP A 268 -16.70 16.13 -13.96
N ASN A 269 -16.58 14.96 -14.59
CA ASN A 269 -17.72 14.25 -15.15
C ASN A 269 -18.79 13.93 -14.09
N ALA A 270 -18.40 13.49 -12.89
CA ALA A 270 -19.34 13.23 -11.81
C ALA A 270 -20.18 14.48 -11.44
N PHE A 271 -19.56 15.66 -11.45
CA PHE A 271 -20.29 16.91 -11.20
C PHE A 271 -21.30 17.19 -12.32
N LEU A 272 -20.89 17.04 -13.58
CA LEU A 272 -21.77 17.23 -14.74
C LEU A 272 -22.95 16.24 -14.75
N TRP A 273 -22.72 14.97 -14.38
CA TRP A 273 -23.76 13.94 -14.32
C TRP A 273 -24.72 14.11 -13.13
N SER A 274 -24.36 14.95 -12.16
CA SER A 274 -25.12 15.16 -10.93
C SER A 274 -26.02 16.42 -10.95
N GLU A 275 -26.02 17.16 -12.05
CA GLU A 275 -26.96 18.27 -12.31
C GLU A 275 -28.39 17.75 -12.58
#